data_AF-A0AAW1W633-F1
#
_entry.id   AF-A0AAW1W633-F1
#
_cell.length_a   1.000
_cell.length_b   1.000
_cell.length_c   1.000
_cell.angle_alpha   90.00
_cell.angle_beta   90.00
_cell.angle_gamma   90.00
#
_symmetry.space_group_name_H-M   'P 1'
#
loop_
_entity.id
_entity.type
_entity.pdbx_description
1 polymer ?
#
loop_
_entity_poly.entity_id
_entity_poly.type
_entity_poly.pdbx_seq_one_letter_code
_entity_poly.pdbx_strand_id
1 'polypeptide(L)'
;MEVMAQCEGGLGGCECGECVSSAVEIAEEECGGSVSGEIYLAECFLSFAYHPEESHPGEERKDQKGSNGKALAIVVGGAAALCFGVILLLFLKSWGKKDDY
;
A
#
# COMPACT_ATOMS: atom_id res chain seq x y z
N MET A 1 -15.75 -9.93 2.76
CA MET A 1 -15.29 -9.55 4.10
C MET A 1 -14.15 -10.47 4.48
N GLU A 2 -12.96 -9.91 4.64
CA GLU A 2 -11.74 -10.60 5.01
C GLU A 2 -11.33 -10.12 6.40
N VAL A 3 -10.92 -11.03 7.27
CA VAL A 3 -10.49 -10.72 8.64
C VAL A 3 -9.26 -11.57 8.95
N MET A 4 -8.25 -10.95 9.56
CA MET A 4 -7.02 -11.59 9.96
C MET A 4 -6.63 -11.12 11.36
N ALA A 5 -6.31 -12.07 12.24
CA ALA A 5 -5.75 -11.78 13.56
C ALA A 5 -4.46 -12.58 13.76
N GLN A 6 -3.45 -11.96 14.36
CA GLN A 6 -2.19 -12.60 14.73
C GLN A 6 -1.86 -12.24 16.18
N CYS A 7 -1.36 -13.20 16.93
CA CYS A 7 -0.89 -12.99 18.31
C CYS A 7 0.63 -13.18 18.38
N GLU A 8 1.26 -12.53 19.35
CA GLU A 8 2.69 -12.67 19.58
C GLU A 8 3.04 -14.11 19.99
N GLY A 9 4.17 -14.60 19.47
CA GLY A 9 4.62 -15.96 19.68
C GLY A 9 5.02 -16.19 21.14
N GLY A 10 4.17 -16.88 21.89
CA GLY A 10 4.38 -17.17 23.31
C GLY A 10 3.18 -16.85 24.18
N LEU A 11 2.21 -16.07 23.68
CA LEU A 11 0.94 -15.84 24.37
C LEU A 11 0.14 -17.14 24.51
N GLY A 12 -0.45 -17.34 25.69
CA GLY A 12 -1.45 -18.37 25.89
C GLY A 12 -2.70 -18.12 25.05
N GLY A 13 -3.44 -19.18 24.72
CA GLY A 13 -4.66 -19.06 23.91
C GLY A 13 -5.71 -18.13 24.52
N CYS A 14 -5.81 -18.08 25.85
CA CYS A 14 -6.70 -17.15 26.55
C CYS A 14 -6.26 -15.69 26.40
N GLU A 15 -4.99 -15.39 26.63
CA GLU A 15 -4.43 -14.03 26.53
C GLU A 15 -4.56 -13.49 25.10
N CYS A 16 -4.31 -14.36 24.09
CA CYS A 16 -4.51 -14.02 22.69
C CYS A 16 -5.98 -13.67 22.39
N GLY A 17 -6.93 -14.44 22.95
CA GLY A 17 -8.35 -14.15 22.81
C GLY A 17 -8.76 -12.82 23.44
N GLU A 18 -8.25 -12.52 24.64
CA GLU A 18 -8.50 -11.23 25.31
C GLU A 18 -7.93 -10.06 24.50
N CYS A 19 -6.68 -10.17 24.03
CA CYS A 19 -6.06 -9.13 23.21
C CYS A 19 -6.84 -8.87 21.92
N VAL A 20 -7.22 -9.93 21.20
CA VAL A 20 -8.00 -9.78 19.97
C VAL A 20 -9.38 -9.17 20.26
N SER A 21 -10.01 -9.53 21.38
CA SER A 21 -11.29 -8.93 21.78
C SER A 21 -11.16 -7.43 22.04
N SER A 22 -10.11 -7.00 22.75
CA SER A 22 -9.83 -5.57 22.94
C SER A 22 -9.52 -4.87 21.61
N ALA A 23 -8.81 -5.53 20.70
CA ALA A 23 -8.54 -4.97 19.37
C ALA A 23 -9.83 -4.77 18.55
N VAL A 24 -10.83 -5.64 18.70
CA VAL A 24 -12.16 -5.49 18.05
C VAL A 24 -12.92 -4.31 18.64
N GLU A 25 -12.93 -4.12 19.96
CA GLU A 25 -13.61 -2.99 20.60
C GLU A 25 -13.04 -1.65 20.10
N ILE A 26 -11.72 -1.54 20.02
CA ILE A 26 -11.03 -0.37 19.44
C ILE A 26 -11.39 -0.21 17.96
N ALA A 27 -11.48 -1.32 17.21
CA ALA A 27 -11.87 -1.29 15.80
C ALA A 27 -13.30 -0.74 15.61
N GLU A 28 -14.23 -1.08 16.49
CA GLU A 28 -15.61 -0.59 16.41
C GLU A 28 -15.70 0.89 16.79
N GLU A 29 -15.00 1.32 17.83
CA GLU A 29 -15.01 2.73 18.27
C GLU A 29 -14.28 3.67 17.29
N GLU A 30 -13.09 3.29 16.81
CA GLU A 30 -12.28 4.15 15.95
C GLU A 30 -12.54 3.92 14.45
N CYS A 31 -12.88 2.70 14.05
CA CYS A 31 -13.02 2.31 12.65
C CYS A 31 -14.44 1.85 12.26
N GLY A 32 -15.46 2.06 13.09
CA GLY A 32 -16.83 1.54 12.87
C GLY A 32 -17.55 1.97 11.57
N GLY A 33 -17.05 3.01 10.87
CA GLY A 33 -17.54 3.43 9.54
C GLY A 33 -16.60 3.10 8.38
N SER A 34 -15.46 2.48 8.66
CA SER A 34 -14.41 2.24 7.68
C SER A 34 -14.61 0.91 6.96
N VAL A 35 -14.33 0.91 5.66
CA VAL A 35 -14.42 -0.27 4.80
C VAL A 35 -13.25 -1.23 5.05
N SER A 36 -12.14 -0.75 5.62
CA SER A 36 -11.03 -1.58 6.07
C SER A 36 -10.29 -0.89 7.22
N GLY A 37 -9.66 -1.66 8.10
CA GLY A 37 -8.88 -1.14 9.22
C GLY A 37 -7.83 -2.13 9.73
N GLU A 38 -6.81 -1.59 10.39
CA GLU A 38 -5.71 -2.34 10.99
C GLU A 38 -5.43 -1.80 12.38
N ILE A 39 -5.40 -2.68 13.39
CA ILE A 39 -5.23 -2.36 14.79
C ILE A 39 -4.01 -3.13 15.29
N TYR A 40 -3.05 -2.40 15.85
CA TYR A 40 -1.78 -2.94 16.35
C TYR A 40 -1.70 -2.77 17.86
N LEU A 41 -1.74 -3.88 18.59
CA LEU A 41 -1.51 -3.92 20.04
C LEU A 41 -0.13 -4.53 20.30
N ALA A 42 0.34 -4.41 21.55
CA ALA A 42 1.62 -4.97 21.96
C ALA A 42 1.69 -6.50 21.77
N GLU A 43 0.56 -7.19 21.97
CA GLU A 43 0.51 -8.65 22.03
C GLU A 43 -0.24 -9.27 20.85
N CYS A 44 -0.96 -8.47 20.05
CA CYS A 44 -1.73 -8.96 18.90
C CYS A 44 -1.97 -7.88 17.84
N PHE A 45 -2.32 -8.35 16.65
CA PHE A 45 -2.65 -7.55 15.47
C PHE A 45 -3.99 -8.00 14.91
N LEU A 46 -4.85 -7.04 14.55
CA LEU A 46 -6.14 -7.29 13.91
C LEU A 46 -6.23 -6.48 12.61
N SER A 47 -6.66 -7.12 11.53
CA SER A 47 -6.95 -6.48 10.26
C SER A 47 -8.31 -6.95 9.75
N PHE A 48 -9.13 -6.02 9.27
CA PHE A 48 -10.40 -6.31 8.63
C PHE A 48 -10.55 -5.51 7.33
N ALA A 49 -11.15 -6.14 6.32
CA ALA A 49 -11.44 -5.51 5.04
C ALA A 49 -12.79 -5.98 4.51
N TYR A 50 -13.67 -5.04 4.22
CA TYR A 50 -14.97 -5.24 3.63
C TYR A 50 -14.89 -4.87 2.15
N HIS A 51 -14.70 -5.85 1.28
CA HIS A 51 -14.81 -5.62 -0.16
C HIS A 51 -16.27 -5.83 -0.57
N PRO A 52 -17.06 -4.77 -0.86
CA PRO A 52 -18.31 -4.97 -1.57
C PRO A 52 -17.96 -5.51 -2.95
N GLU A 53 -18.41 -6.73 -3.26
CA GLU A 53 -18.32 -7.29 -4.60
C GLU A 53 -19.20 -6.44 -5.52
N GLU A 54 -18.60 -5.45 -6.18
CA GLU A 54 -19.30 -4.61 -7.14
C GLU A 54 -19.46 -5.41 -8.44
N SER A 55 -20.57 -6.14 -8.56
CA SER A 55 -20.98 -6.72 -9.85
C SER A 55 -21.48 -5.61 -10.77
N HIS A 56 -20.56 -4.85 -11.37
CA HIS A 56 -20.83 -3.89 -12.44
C HIS A 56 -20.03 -4.28 -13.70
N PRO A 57 -20.70 -4.57 -14.83
CA PRO A 57 -20.00 -4.79 -16.08
C PRO A 57 -19.55 -3.43 -16.64
N GLY A 58 -18.27 -3.13 -16.43
CA GLY A 58 -17.49 -2.18 -17.23
C GLY A 58 -17.77 -0.70 -16.99
N GLU A 59 -16.88 -0.03 -16.27
CA GLU A 59 -16.27 1.24 -16.70
C GLU A 59 -14.84 1.32 -16.15
N GLU A 60 -13.89 1.61 -17.03
CA GLU A 60 -12.51 1.88 -16.67
C GLU A 60 -12.44 3.28 -16.02
N ARG A 61 -11.98 3.41 -14.78
CA ARG A 61 -10.95 4.40 -14.34
C ARG A 61 -10.59 4.26 -12.85
N LYS A 62 -9.30 3.99 -12.67
CA LYS A 62 -8.34 4.50 -11.68
C LYS A 62 -8.68 4.47 -10.18
N ASP A 63 -7.78 3.74 -9.51
CA ASP A 63 -7.20 4.05 -8.21
C ASP A 63 -8.09 3.81 -6.99
N GLN A 64 -7.96 2.59 -6.44
CA GLN A 64 -7.64 2.38 -5.03
C GLN A 64 -7.24 0.91 -4.86
N LYS A 65 -5.96 0.62 -5.13
CA LYS A 65 -5.38 -0.66 -4.75
C LYS A 65 -4.95 -0.56 -3.28
N GLY A 66 -5.90 -0.82 -2.39
CA GLY A 66 -5.60 -1.26 -1.03
C GLY A 66 -4.66 -2.47 -1.12
N SER A 67 -3.38 -2.22 -0.85
CA SER A 67 -2.38 -3.27 -0.66
C SER A 67 -1.26 -2.72 0.19
N ASN A 68 -1.37 -3.01 1.49
CA ASN A 68 -0.39 -2.73 2.53
C ASN A 68 0.94 -3.45 2.29
N GLY A 69 1.74 -3.00 1.32
CA GLY A 69 3.16 -3.37 1.29
C GLY A 69 3.90 -3.41 -0.05
N LYS A 70 3.37 -2.86 -1.16
CA LYS A 70 4.07 -2.93 -2.47
C LYS A 70 4.20 -1.62 -3.26
N ALA A 71 3.61 -0.51 -2.82
CA ALA A 71 3.57 0.74 -3.58
C ALA A 71 4.76 1.69 -3.34
N LEU A 72 5.67 1.39 -2.41
CA LEU A 72 6.87 2.22 -2.17
C LEU A 72 7.98 2.06 -3.24
N ALA A 73 7.84 1.11 -4.18
CA ALA A 73 8.91 0.78 -5.13
C ALA A 73 8.98 1.68 -6.39
N ILE A 74 7.99 2.56 -6.62
CA ILE A 74 7.86 3.28 -7.92
C ILE A 74 8.10 4.79 -7.79
N VAL A 75 8.95 5.26 -6.87
CA VAL A 75 9.34 6.71 -6.85
C VAL A 75 10.82 6.91 -6.51
N VAL A 76 11.71 6.12 -7.11
CA VAL A 76 13.17 6.38 -7.06
C VAL A 76 13.85 6.30 -8.45
N GLY A 77 13.11 6.01 -9.53
CA GLY A 77 13.67 5.93 -10.89
C GLY A 77 13.53 7.20 -11.75
N GLY A 78 12.53 8.05 -11.46
CA GLY A 78 12.12 9.12 -12.37
C GLY A 78 13.15 10.24 -12.54
N ALA A 79 13.77 10.70 -11.45
CA ALA A 79 14.70 11.84 -11.50
C ALA A 79 16.01 11.50 -12.23
N ALA A 80 16.55 10.29 -12.02
CA ALA A 80 17.79 9.86 -12.67
C ALA A 80 17.61 9.66 -14.19
N ALA A 81 16.47 9.09 -14.61
CA ALA A 81 16.15 8.92 -16.04
C ALA A 81 15.97 10.25 -16.77
N LEU A 82 15.33 11.24 -16.13
CA LEU A 82 15.18 12.59 -16.70
C LEU A 82 16.53 13.29 -16.83
N CYS A 83 17.37 13.27 -15.79
CA CYS A 83 18.71 13.88 -15.85
C CYS A 83 19.59 13.21 -16.92
N PHE A 84 19.65 11.87 -16.94
CA PHE A 84 20.44 11.15 -17.92
C PHE A 84 19.92 11.35 -19.36
N GLY A 85 18.60 11.38 -19.56
CA GLY A 85 17.99 11.69 -20.86
C GLY A 85 18.34 13.08 -21.38
N VAL A 86 18.26 14.11 -20.53
CA VAL A 86 18.65 15.49 -20.92
C VAL A 86 20.13 15.56 -21.26
N ILE A 87 21.00 14.93 -20.45
CA ILE A 87 22.45 14.90 -20.71
C ILE A 87 22.75 14.23 -22.05
N LEU A 88 22.18 13.04 -22.32
CA LEU A 88 22.36 12.35 -23.60
C LEU A 88 21.88 13.20 -24.79
N LEU A 89 20.71 13.84 -24.69
CA LEU A 89 20.19 14.70 -25.76
C LEU A 89 21.11 15.90 -26.06
N LEU A 90 21.72 16.49 -25.04
CA LEU A 90 22.69 17.57 -25.22
C LEU A 90 23.97 17.09 -25.91
N PHE A 91 24.47 15.91 -25.58
CA PHE A 91 25.63 15.31 -26.28
C PHE A 91 25.32 14.99 -27.74
N LEU A 92 24.16 14.38 -28.04
CA LEU A 92 23.74 14.12 -29.43
C LEU A 92 23.61 15.42 -30.22
N LYS A 93 23.02 16.46 -29.63
CA LYS A 93 22.92 17.79 -30.25
C LYS A 93 24.29 18.46 -30.46
N SER A 94 25.28 18.18 -29.60
CA SER A 94 26.64 18.69 -29.75
C SER A 94 27.42 17.98 -30.86
N TRP A 95 27.13 16.71 -31.15
CA TRP A 95 27.73 15.98 -32.27
C TRP A 95 27.06 16.28 -33.60
N GLY A 96 25.73 16.44 -33.62
CA GLY A 96 25.00 16.83 -34.83
C GLY A 96 25.20 18.29 -35.27
N LYS A 97 26.01 19.07 -34.55
CA LYS A 97 26.37 20.46 -34.90
C LYS A 97 27.72 20.57 -35.60
N LYS A 98 28.13 19.49 -36.28
CA LYS A 98 29.41 19.39 -36.99
C LYS A 98 29.21 18.89 -38.43
N ASP A 99 28.13 19.30 -39.07
CA ASP A 99 27.88 19.12 -40.51
C ASP A 99 27.18 20.38 -41.05
N ASP A 100 27.92 21.49 -41.07
CA ASP A 100 27.65 22.65 -41.93
C ASP A 100 28.99 23.33 -42.23
N TYR A 101 29.86 22.60 -42.95
CA TYR A 101 30.83 23.15 -43.89
C TYR A 101 31.07 22.15 -45.02
#